data_AF-A0A077WNS7-F1
#
_entry.id   AF-A0A077WNS7-F1
#
_cell.length_a   1.000
_cell.length_b   1.000
_cell.length_c   1.000
_cell.angle_alpha   90.00
_cell.angle_beta   90.00
_cell.angle_gamma   90.00
#
_symmetry.space_group_name_H-M   'P 1'
#
loop_
_entity.id
_entity.type
_entity.pdbx_description
1 polymer ?
#
loop_
_entity_poly.entity_id
_entity_poly.type
_entity_poly.pdbx_seq_one_letter_code
_entity_poly.pdbx_strand_id
1 'polypeptide(L)'
;MDSNTEKCRYCSSQSASSTSNVWIRCDACDAWYHAHCLGLDAKECDRIEQYHCPECTTSHGPSTYKANVRKSQRERVRLNYADLNNGKTADQEIWKRILNAHTFVKDPFKRYHGSQVTLELLRKTGMREPFVIESPDGLDMQMPSQSITVNDIADAIGHDHPVEVMDVATQSEVPNWTMGQWASYYNDQDKDRTRNVISLEISDTKLAESIVRPKIVRELDWIDHIWPSSLKPKEYPKVQLYCLMGIKDSYTDFHVDFGGSSVFYHVVKGSKVFYFIEPTTTNMRKYQKWSSSPDQSMTFFADEVKKCYAVHIKQGNTMIIPTGWIHAVYTPEDSLVIGGNFLHAMNISAQLQVYDIESATKVPAKFRFPFYKRMNWYAAHYYHDLLQGKFTSVLSKYELEGLISLAQWLKKDIQSGARKDIPHDISNPSALLSQLINMVESEMEKQHIPKRKRSSSIDSLGNTMDNHVKEEGDDLIQETTLPAKRRKSIGKDTS
;
A
#
# COMPACT_ATOMS: atom_id res chain seq x y z
N MET A 1 -4.86 38.47 -15.35
CA MET A 1 -3.96 37.92 -16.38
C MET A 1 -2.56 38.35 -15.98
N ASP A 2 -1.73 37.42 -15.53
CA ASP A 2 -0.28 37.53 -15.72
C ASP A 2 0.31 36.11 -15.77
N SER A 3 1.05 35.88 -16.83
CA SER A 3 1.48 34.58 -17.33
C SER A 3 2.74 34.10 -16.61
N ASN A 4 2.63 33.11 -15.73
CA ASN A 4 3.79 32.35 -15.28
C ASN A 4 4.18 31.36 -16.40
N THR A 5 4.80 31.88 -17.45
CA THR A 5 5.44 31.05 -18.47
C THR A 5 6.83 30.73 -17.96
N GLU A 6 7.07 29.47 -17.58
CA GLU A 6 8.39 28.96 -17.23
C GLU A 6 9.33 29.19 -18.42
N LYS A 7 10.21 30.19 -18.32
CA LYS A 7 11.16 30.54 -19.38
C LYS A 7 12.53 29.97 -19.04
N CYS A 8 13.02 29.06 -19.88
CA CYS A 8 14.39 28.60 -19.82
C CYS A 8 15.35 29.79 -20.11
N ARG A 9 16.29 30.05 -19.20
CA ARG A 9 17.24 31.18 -19.28
C ARG A 9 18.22 31.11 -20.46
N TYR A 10 18.42 29.92 -21.04
CA TYR A 10 19.30 29.69 -22.19
C TYR A 10 18.53 29.55 -23.52
N CYS A 11 17.22 29.85 -23.52
CA CYS A 11 16.41 29.80 -24.72
C CYS A 11 16.59 31.07 -25.54
N SER A 12 17.32 30.99 -26.65
CA SER A 12 17.39 32.06 -27.65
C SER A 12 16.01 32.24 -28.27
N SER A 13 15.39 33.41 -28.09
CA SER A 13 14.13 33.75 -28.73
C SER A 13 14.22 33.53 -30.25
N GLN A 14 13.36 32.64 -30.77
CA GLN A 14 13.18 32.19 -32.18
C GLN A 14 13.65 30.76 -32.54
N SER A 15 13.39 29.76 -31.69
CA SER A 15 13.26 28.37 -32.16
C SER A 15 12.24 27.56 -31.35
N ALA A 16 11.04 28.12 -31.15
CA ALA A 16 9.87 27.35 -30.72
C ALA A 16 9.36 26.49 -31.89
N SER A 17 10.18 25.50 -32.29
CA SER A 17 9.91 24.56 -33.37
C SER A 17 10.44 23.18 -32.99
N SER A 18 9.64 22.49 -32.17
CA SER A 18 9.34 21.06 -32.33
C SER A 18 10.51 20.08 -32.47
N THR A 19 11.45 20.01 -31.53
CA THR A 19 12.26 18.78 -31.31
C THR A 19 12.76 18.66 -29.86
N SER A 20 12.11 17.77 -29.09
CA SER A 20 12.34 17.39 -27.67
C SER A 20 11.83 18.34 -26.57
N ASN A 21 10.74 17.94 -25.91
CA ASN A 21 10.15 18.59 -24.72
C ASN A 21 10.84 18.16 -23.41
N VAL A 22 12.13 17.80 -23.45
CA VAL A 22 12.81 17.28 -22.26
C VAL A 22 13.33 18.46 -21.44
N TRP A 23 12.80 18.59 -20.23
CA TRP A 23 13.21 19.59 -19.26
C TRP A 23 13.93 18.93 -18.10
N ILE A 24 14.92 19.63 -17.55
CA ILE A 24 15.66 19.22 -16.36
C ILE A 24 15.70 20.38 -15.37
N ARG A 25 15.48 20.06 -14.10
CA ARG A 25 15.49 21.03 -13.00
C ARG A 25 16.82 20.95 -12.26
N CYS A 26 17.43 22.10 -11.98
CA CYS A 26 18.60 22.17 -11.12
C CYS A 26 18.21 21.86 -9.66
N ASP A 27 18.88 20.89 -9.03
CA ASP A 27 18.63 20.49 -7.64
C ASP A 27 19.16 21.50 -6.61
N ALA A 28 19.96 22.48 -7.03
CA ALA A 28 20.50 23.53 -6.16
C ALA A 28 19.70 24.83 -6.18
N CYS A 29 19.09 25.22 -7.31
CA CYS A 29 18.38 26.50 -7.46
C CYS A 29 16.94 26.37 -7.95
N ASP A 30 16.44 25.14 -8.13
CA ASP A 30 15.08 24.81 -8.60
C ASP A 30 14.69 25.38 -9.99
N ALA A 31 15.63 25.99 -10.71
CA ALA A 31 15.38 26.51 -12.05
C ALA A 31 15.28 25.39 -13.10
N TRP A 32 14.32 25.54 -14.02
CA TRP A 32 14.07 24.61 -15.11
C TRP A 32 14.77 25.04 -16.42
N TYR A 33 15.34 24.05 -17.10
CA TYR A 33 16.06 24.24 -18.35
C TYR A 33 15.65 23.19 -19.36
N HIS A 34 15.60 23.55 -20.65
CA HIS A 34 15.53 22.54 -21.70
C HIS A 34 16.84 21.74 -21.74
N ALA A 35 16.75 20.43 -21.82
CA ALA A 35 17.90 19.54 -21.98
C ALA A 35 18.74 19.97 -23.20
N HIS A 36 18.10 20.27 -24.33
CA HIS A 36 18.78 20.73 -25.53
C HIS A 36 19.53 22.07 -25.35
N CYS A 37 18.96 23.03 -24.61
CA CYS A 37 19.65 24.30 -24.32
C CYS A 37 20.91 24.11 -23.46
N LEU A 38 21.05 22.96 -22.80
CA LEU A 38 22.21 22.58 -22.00
C LEU A 38 23.14 21.60 -22.73
N GLY A 39 22.84 21.27 -23.99
CA GLY A 39 23.58 20.25 -24.75
C GLY A 39 23.36 18.81 -24.27
N LEU A 40 22.34 18.57 -23.43
CA LEU A 40 21.99 17.25 -22.91
C LEU A 40 20.96 16.58 -23.82
N ASP A 41 21.15 15.29 -24.08
CA ASP A 41 20.10 14.46 -24.69
C ASP A 41 19.24 13.76 -23.61
N ALA A 42 18.10 13.20 -24.03
CA ALA A 42 17.18 12.52 -23.11
C ALA A 42 17.83 11.36 -22.34
N LYS A 43 18.75 10.61 -22.98
CA LYS A 43 19.42 9.46 -22.36
C LYS A 43 20.44 9.91 -21.32
N GLU A 44 21.06 11.06 -21.53
CA GLU A 44 21.97 11.68 -20.58
C GLU A 44 21.21 12.22 -19.37
N CYS A 45 20.08 12.90 -19.59
CA CYS A 45 19.17 13.30 -18.51
C CYS A 45 18.75 12.12 -17.63
N ASP A 46 18.43 10.97 -18.23
CA ASP A 46 18.05 9.75 -17.50
C ASP A 46 19.17 9.19 -16.60
N ARG A 47 20.43 9.50 -16.91
CA ARG A 47 21.59 9.03 -16.14
C ARG A 47 21.96 9.96 -14.99
N ILE A 48 21.52 11.20 -15.02
CA ILE A 48 21.81 12.18 -13.98
C ILE A 48 20.97 11.85 -12.74
N GLU A 49 21.62 11.74 -11.58
CA GLU A 49 21.00 11.49 -10.28
C GLU A 49 20.70 12.81 -9.56
N GLN A 50 21.63 13.76 -9.60
CA GLN A 50 21.41 15.15 -9.20
C GLN A 50 22.00 16.07 -10.28
N TYR A 51 21.18 16.99 -10.78
CA TYR A 51 21.58 17.96 -11.79
C TYR A 51 21.92 19.30 -11.17
N HIS A 52 23.13 19.79 -11.41
CA HIS A 52 23.51 21.18 -11.10
C HIS A 52 23.72 21.94 -12.41
N CYS A 53 23.05 23.10 -12.54
CA CYS A 53 23.23 23.96 -13.69
C CYS A 53 24.65 24.57 -13.72
N PRO A 54 25.10 25.14 -14.86
CA PRO A 54 26.43 25.73 -14.98
C PRO A 54 26.77 26.75 -13.88
N GLU A 55 25.78 27.54 -13.45
CA GLU A 55 25.92 28.51 -12.37
C GLU A 55 26.08 27.85 -10.99
N CYS A 56 25.33 26.77 -10.72
CA CYS A 56 25.35 26.07 -9.43
C CYS A 56 26.53 25.10 -9.27
N THR A 57 27.17 24.71 -10.37
CA THR A 57 28.29 23.77 -10.37
C THR A 57 29.47 24.27 -9.53
N THR A 58 29.71 25.59 -9.52
CA THR A 58 30.82 26.21 -8.77
C THR A 58 30.65 26.10 -7.25
N SER A 59 29.41 26.14 -6.75
CA SER A 59 29.11 26.13 -5.31
C SER A 59 28.69 24.75 -4.78
N HIS A 60 28.05 23.92 -5.60
CA HIS A 60 27.49 22.62 -5.20
C HIS A 60 28.20 21.43 -5.83
N GLY A 61 29.24 21.67 -6.64
CA GLY A 61 29.97 20.64 -7.38
C GLY A 61 29.25 20.20 -8.68
N PRO A 62 29.88 19.35 -9.49
CA PRO A 62 29.29 18.86 -10.74
C PRO A 62 28.08 17.96 -10.51
N SER A 63 27.22 17.83 -11.52
CA SER A 63 26.10 16.88 -11.53
C SER A 63 26.57 15.46 -11.23
N THR A 64 25.79 14.73 -10.44
CA THR A 64 26.05 13.33 -10.09
C THR A 64 25.30 12.39 -11.03
N TYR A 65 25.85 11.21 -11.27
CA TYR A 65 25.27 10.22 -12.19
C TYR A 65 25.01 8.92 -11.46
N LYS A 66 23.92 8.23 -11.85
CA LYS A 66 23.59 6.90 -11.34
C LYS A 66 24.80 5.99 -11.51
N ALA A 67 25.23 5.34 -10.42
CA ALA A 67 26.32 4.37 -10.47
C ALA A 67 26.02 3.32 -11.56
N ASN A 68 26.98 3.11 -12.48
CA ASN A 68 26.86 2.09 -13.52
C ASN A 68 26.68 0.74 -12.83
N VAL A 69 25.43 0.26 -12.79
CA VAL A 69 25.12 -1.09 -12.35
C VAL A 69 25.87 -2.01 -13.30
N ARG A 70 26.86 -2.76 -12.78
CA ARG A 70 27.46 -3.87 -13.52
C ARG A 70 26.32 -4.79 -13.92
N LYS A 71 25.88 -4.70 -15.18
CA LYS A 71 24.89 -5.59 -15.75
C LYS A 71 25.47 -7.00 -15.63
N SER A 72 24.86 -7.84 -14.80
CA SER A 72 25.15 -9.27 -14.88
C SER A 72 24.86 -9.69 -16.32
N GLN A 73 25.77 -10.42 -16.95
CA GLN A 73 25.60 -10.99 -18.29
C GLN A 73 24.51 -12.07 -18.36
N ARG A 74 23.69 -12.26 -17.32
CA ARG A 74 22.44 -13.00 -17.47
C ARG A 74 21.51 -12.16 -18.33
N GLU A 75 21.23 -12.69 -19.50
CA GLU A 75 20.16 -12.28 -20.39
C GLU A 75 18.86 -12.27 -19.57
N ARG A 76 18.51 -11.10 -19.01
CA ARG A 76 17.17 -10.87 -18.50
C ARG A 76 16.28 -10.87 -19.73
N VAL A 77 15.41 -11.86 -19.85
CA VAL A 77 14.36 -11.86 -20.87
C VAL A 77 13.61 -10.54 -20.70
N ARG A 78 13.81 -9.59 -21.62
CA ARG A 78 12.96 -8.41 -21.72
C ARG A 78 11.65 -8.89 -22.33
N LEU A 79 10.77 -9.42 -21.48
CA LEU A 79 9.38 -9.70 -21.84
C LEU A 79 8.72 -8.35 -22.16
N ASN A 80 8.39 -8.15 -23.43
CA ASN A 80 7.74 -6.95 -23.92
C ASN A 80 6.25 -7.01 -23.60
N TYR A 81 5.87 -6.49 -22.44
CA TYR A 81 4.47 -6.38 -22.03
C TYR A 81 3.59 -5.58 -23.03
N ALA A 82 4.17 -4.76 -23.91
CA ALA A 82 3.39 -4.01 -24.91
C ALA A 82 2.64 -4.91 -25.91
N ASP A 83 3.07 -6.17 -26.09
CA ASP A 83 2.38 -7.12 -26.97
C ASP A 83 1.03 -7.60 -26.39
N LEU A 84 0.73 -7.28 -25.11
CA LEU A 84 -0.53 -7.60 -24.42
C LEU A 84 -1.74 -6.81 -24.93
N ASN A 85 -1.53 -5.58 -25.43
CA ASN A 85 -2.65 -4.69 -25.80
C ASN A 85 -3.08 -4.82 -27.27
N ASN A 86 -2.38 -5.65 -28.06
CA ASN A 86 -2.57 -5.77 -29.50
C ASN A 86 -3.60 -6.83 -29.95
N GLY A 87 -4.48 -7.30 -29.05
CA GLY A 87 -5.69 -8.02 -29.42
C GLY A 87 -5.50 -9.38 -30.11
N LYS A 88 -4.27 -9.93 -30.16
CA LYS A 88 -4.02 -11.33 -30.49
C LYS A 88 -3.92 -12.10 -29.18
N THR A 89 -4.67 -13.21 -29.08
CA THR A 89 -4.67 -14.21 -27.98
C THR A 89 -3.71 -13.84 -26.86
N ALA A 90 -4.19 -13.05 -25.90
CA ALA A 90 -3.39 -12.68 -24.75
C ALA A 90 -2.80 -13.97 -24.16
N ASP A 91 -1.48 -14.06 -24.15
CA ASP A 91 -0.77 -15.28 -23.84
C ASP A 91 -1.15 -15.72 -22.42
N GLN A 92 -2.00 -16.75 -22.31
CA GLN A 92 -2.60 -17.17 -21.05
C GLN A 92 -1.54 -17.59 -20.01
N GLU A 93 -0.34 -17.95 -20.47
CA GLU A 93 0.77 -18.36 -19.60
C GLU A 93 1.78 -17.22 -19.34
N ILE A 94 1.48 -15.97 -19.71
CA ILE A 94 2.43 -14.86 -19.56
C ILE A 94 2.91 -14.69 -18.12
N TRP A 95 1.97 -14.67 -17.16
CA TRP A 95 2.30 -14.49 -15.74
C TRP A 95 3.12 -15.64 -15.21
N LYS A 96 2.79 -16.88 -15.57
CA LYS A 96 3.57 -18.06 -15.22
C LYS A 96 5.01 -17.96 -15.72
N ARG A 97 5.24 -17.48 -16.95
CA ARG A 97 6.60 -17.27 -17.47
C ARG A 97 7.34 -16.15 -16.73
N ILE A 98 6.68 -15.03 -16.43
CA ILE A 98 7.26 -13.94 -15.65
C ILE A 98 7.68 -14.44 -14.26
N LEU A 99 6.79 -15.15 -13.58
CA LEU A 99 7.03 -15.72 -12.25
C LEU A 99 8.18 -16.74 -12.29
N ASN A 100 8.22 -17.63 -13.30
CA ASN A 100 9.31 -18.60 -13.45
C ASN A 100 10.66 -17.97 -13.81
N ALA A 101 10.66 -16.81 -14.48
CA ALA A 101 11.87 -16.08 -14.83
C ALA A 101 12.44 -15.27 -13.65
N HIS A 102 11.61 -14.90 -12.68
CA HIS A 102 12.03 -14.15 -11.50
C HIS A 102 12.59 -15.06 -10.40
N THR A 103 13.60 -14.58 -9.66
CA THR A 103 14.17 -15.33 -8.52
C THR A 103 13.62 -14.75 -7.22
N PHE A 104 12.66 -15.45 -6.62
CA PHE A 104 12.09 -15.05 -5.33
C PHE A 104 12.96 -15.50 -4.15
N VAL A 105 12.92 -14.71 -3.09
CA VAL A 105 13.59 -15.03 -1.83
C VAL A 105 12.72 -16.01 -1.06
N LYS A 106 13.33 -17.02 -0.42
CA LYS A 106 12.62 -17.90 0.51
C LYS A 106 12.07 -17.07 1.67
N ASP A 107 10.80 -17.26 1.98
CA ASP A 107 10.17 -16.46 3.02
C ASP A 107 10.67 -16.85 4.43
N PRO A 108 10.94 -15.87 5.32
CA PRO A 108 11.37 -16.12 6.69
C PRO A 108 10.19 -16.24 7.68
N PHE A 109 8.95 -16.24 7.17
CA PHE A 109 7.77 -15.99 7.98
C PHE A 109 7.45 -17.13 8.95
N LYS A 110 6.79 -16.80 10.06
CA LYS A 110 6.46 -17.79 11.07
C LYS A 110 5.33 -18.70 10.61
N ARG A 111 5.46 -19.97 10.97
CA ARG A 111 4.41 -20.99 10.85
C ARG A 111 3.97 -21.32 12.27
N TYR A 112 2.69 -21.10 12.57
CA TYR A 112 2.12 -21.32 13.90
C TYR A 112 1.12 -22.47 13.88
N HIS A 113 0.98 -23.13 15.03
CA HIS A 113 -0.23 -23.87 15.34
C HIS A 113 -1.34 -22.90 15.74
N GLY A 114 -2.61 -23.20 15.41
CA GLY A 114 -3.72 -22.25 15.62
C GLY A 114 -3.85 -21.79 17.08
N SER A 115 -3.64 -22.70 18.04
CA SER A 115 -3.67 -22.37 19.48
C SER A 115 -2.59 -21.37 19.95
N GLN A 116 -1.53 -21.16 19.16
CA GLN A 116 -0.49 -20.17 19.47
C GLN A 116 -0.90 -18.76 19.04
N VAL A 117 -1.87 -18.63 18.13
CA VAL A 117 -2.28 -17.34 17.55
C VAL A 117 -3.29 -16.68 18.48
N THR A 118 -2.78 -15.93 19.46
CA THR A 118 -3.56 -15.25 20.48
C THR A 118 -3.39 -13.73 20.41
N LEU A 119 -4.33 -12.99 21.01
CA LEU A 119 -4.22 -11.53 21.14
C LEU A 119 -2.95 -11.12 21.88
N GLU A 120 -2.49 -11.92 22.85
CA GLU A 120 -1.23 -11.70 23.56
C GLU A 120 -0.02 -11.81 22.60
N LEU A 121 0.03 -12.83 21.76
CA LEU A 121 1.08 -12.97 20.75
C LEU A 121 1.10 -11.76 19.81
N LEU A 122 -0.07 -11.32 19.35
CA LEU A 122 -0.18 -10.18 18.44
C LEU A 122 0.20 -8.86 19.13
N ARG A 123 -0.20 -8.64 20.38
CA ARG A 123 0.23 -7.46 21.17
C ARG A 123 1.72 -7.46 21.46
N LYS A 124 2.33 -8.63 21.61
CA LYS A 124 3.79 -8.78 21.80
C LYS A 124 4.56 -8.48 20.51
N THR A 125 4.09 -8.98 19.38
CA THR A 125 4.79 -8.89 18.08
C THR A 125 4.41 -7.65 17.26
N GLY A 126 3.25 -7.07 17.52
CA GLY A 126 2.63 -5.99 16.75
C GLY A 126 2.05 -6.43 15.42
N MET A 127 1.95 -7.74 15.16
CA MET A 127 1.47 -8.31 13.89
C MET A 127 2.09 -7.61 12.67
N ARG A 128 3.43 -7.61 12.57
CA ARG A 128 4.18 -6.81 11.58
C ARG A 128 4.55 -7.56 10.30
N GLU A 129 4.54 -8.89 10.35
CA GLU A 129 4.94 -9.76 9.25
C GLU A 129 3.85 -10.80 8.96
N PRO A 130 3.69 -11.24 7.70
CA PRO A 130 2.84 -12.37 7.37
C PRO A 130 3.19 -13.58 8.20
N PHE A 131 2.20 -14.40 8.49
CA PHE A 131 2.41 -15.71 9.08
C PHE A 131 1.37 -16.69 8.59
N VAL A 132 1.77 -17.95 8.53
CA VAL A 132 0.93 -19.07 8.11
C VAL A 132 0.54 -19.87 9.34
N ILE A 133 -0.72 -20.27 9.41
CA ILE A 133 -1.23 -21.26 10.35
C ILE A 133 -1.43 -22.55 9.56
N GLU A 134 -0.73 -23.60 9.96
CA GLU A 134 -0.64 -24.84 9.17
C GLU A 134 -1.91 -25.69 9.23
N SER A 135 -2.67 -25.58 10.33
CA SER A 135 -3.94 -26.28 10.56
C SER A 135 -5.00 -25.29 11.08
N PRO A 136 -6.30 -25.46 10.74
CA PRO A 136 -7.39 -24.70 11.34
C PRO A 136 -7.55 -24.93 12.85
N ASP A 137 -6.99 -26.03 13.37
CA ASP A 137 -7.16 -26.44 14.77
C ASP A 137 -6.64 -25.38 15.75
N GLY A 138 -7.51 -24.99 16.68
CA GLY A 138 -7.21 -23.96 17.68
C GLY A 138 -7.43 -22.51 17.21
N LEU A 139 -7.88 -22.28 15.97
CA LEU A 139 -8.28 -20.93 15.51
C LEU A 139 -9.69 -20.50 15.92
N ASP A 140 -10.48 -21.42 16.48
CA ASP A 140 -11.91 -21.20 16.82
C ASP A 140 -12.64 -20.56 15.63
N MET A 141 -12.51 -21.26 14.50
CA MET A 141 -13.07 -20.88 13.21
C MET A 141 -13.90 -22.03 12.65
N GLN A 142 -14.88 -21.70 11.82
CA GLN A 142 -15.71 -22.64 11.12
C GLN A 142 -15.69 -22.27 9.65
N MET A 143 -15.36 -23.23 8.80
CA MET A 143 -15.27 -23.05 7.35
C MET A 143 -16.17 -24.07 6.67
N PRO A 144 -16.56 -23.84 5.40
CA PRO A 144 -17.31 -24.82 4.64
C PRO A 144 -16.54 -26.13 4.50
N SER A 145 -17.26 -27.22 4.20
CA SER A 145 -16.66 -28.53 3.95
C SER A 145 -15.58 -28.43 2.86
N GLN A 146 -14.47 -29.17 3.01
CA GLN A 146 -13.43 -29.27 1.98
C GLN A 146 -13.95 -29.91 0.68
N SER A 147 -15.11 -30.57 0.72
CA SER A 147 -15.78 -31.11 -0.46
C SER A 147 -16.65 -30.10 -1.21
N ILE A 148 -16.78 -28.86 -0.71
CA ILE A 148 -17.61 -27.83 -1.34
C ILE A 148 -17.14 -27.54 -2.77
N THR A 149 -18.11 -27.37 -3.67
CA THR A 149 -17.89 -27.09 -5.09
C THR A 149 -18.39 -25.70 -5.44
N VAL A 150 -17.98 -25.18 -6.60
CA VAL A 150 -18.48 -23.90 -7.11
C VAL A 150 -20.00 -23.96 -7.38
N ASN A 151 -20.54 -25.14 -7.72
CA ASN A 151 -21.99 -25.32 -7.85
C ASN A 151 -22.70 -25.16 -6.50
N ASP A 152 -22.16 -25.72 -5.42
CA ASP A 152 -22.73 -25.55 -4.07
C ASP A 152 -22.73 -24.06 -3.65
N ILE A 153 -21.68 -23.31 -4.02
CA ILE A 153 -21.61 -21.86 -3.79
C ILE A 153 -22.70 -21.14 -4.60
N ALA A 154 -22.86 -21.49 -5.89
CA ALA A 154 -23.90 -20.92 -6.74
C ALA A 154 -25.32 -21.25 -6.24
N ASP A 155 -25.55 -22.45 -5.72
CA ASP A 155 -26.83 -22.86 -5.10
C ASP A 155 -27.11 -22.08 -3.81
N ALA A 156 -26.08 -21.86 -2.98
CA ALA A 156 -26.21 -21.16 -1.71
C ALA A 156 -26.47 -19.65 -1.86
N ILE A 157 -25.87 -19.03 -2.88
CA ILE A 157 -25.95 -17.58 -3.14
C ILE A 157 -27.09 -17.26 -4.13
N GLY A 158 -27.37 -18.17 -5.07
CA GLY A 158 -28.31 -18.01 -6.17
C GLY A 158 -27.60 -17.86 -7.53
N HIS A 159 -28.02 -18.65 -8.52
CA HIS A 159 -27.39 -18.70 -9.86
C HIS A 159 -27.45 -17.38 -10.64
N ASP A 160 -28.50 -16.58 -10.42
CA ASP A 160 -28.66 -15.26 -11.06
C ASP A 160 -27.90 -14.13 -10.34
N HIS A 161 -27.25 -14.43 -9.22
CA HIS A 161 -26.49 -13.44 -8.47
C HIS A 161 -25.34 -12.90 -9.32
N PRO A 162 -25.20 -11.56 -9.48
CA PRO A 162 -24.09 -10.97 -10.22
C PRO A 162 -22.75 -11.26 -9.56
N VAL A 163 -21.72 -11.55 -10.35
CA VAL A 163 -20.36 -11.78 -9.83
C VAL A 163 -19.34 -11.03 -10.66
N GLU A 164 -18.42 -10.35 -9.99
CA GLU A 164 -17.30 -9.67 -10.65
C GLU A 164 -16.23 -10.70 -11.05
N VAL A 165 -16.02 -10.86 -12.35
CA VAL A 165 -15.03 -11.77 -12.92
C VAL A 165 -13.90 -10.95 -13.51
N MET A 166 -12.66 -11.33 -13.22
CA MET A 166 -11.45 -10.71 -13.77
C MET A 166 -10.88 -11.58 -14.90
N ASP A 167 -10.54 -10.96 -16.02
CA ASP A 167 -9.67 -11.58 -17.02
C ASP A 167 -8.21 -11.50 -16.56
N VAL A 168 -7.57 -12.65 -16.41
CA VAL A 168 -6.24 -12.73 -15.79
C VAL A 168 -5.15 -12.14 -16.69
N ALA A 169 -5.28 -12.26 -18.01
CA ALA A 169 -4.23 -11.79 -18.90
C ALA A 169 -4.21 -10.25 -18.97
N THR A 170 -5.38 -9.61 -18.97
CA THR A 170 -5.51 -8.15 -19.03
C THR A 170 -5.64 -7.46 -17.67
N GLN A 171 -5.81 -8.24 -16.59
CA GLN A 171 -6.10 -7.73 -15.24
C GLN A 171 -7.34 -6.82 -15.20
N SER A 172 -8.30 -7.04 -16.09
CA SER A 172 -9.49 -6.20 -16.25
C SER A 172 -10.77 -6.94 -15.86
N GLU A 173 -11.74 -6.21 -15.32
CA GLU A 173 -13.08 -6.71 -15.03
C GLU A 173 -13.83 -7.07 -16.32
N VAL A 174 -14.51 -8.21 -16.31
CA VAL A 174 -15.40 -8.69 -17.38
C VAL A 174 -16.84 -8.54 -16.88
N PRO A 175 -17.66 -7.67 -17.50
CA PRO A 175 -18.98 -7.35 -17.00
C PRO A 175 -19.99 -8.47 -17.23
N ASN A 176 -21.13 -8.38 -16.54
CA ASN A 176 -22.36 -9.16 -16.78
C ASN A 176 -22.23 -10.68 -16.54
N TRP A 177 -21.39 -11.10 -15.61
CA TRP A 177 -21.34 -12.49 -15.15
C TRP A 177 -22.33 -12.75 -14.02
N THR A 178 -22.93 -13.94 -14.02
CA THR A 178 -23.69 -14.48 -12.91
C THR A 178 -22.99 -15.68 -12.28
N MET A 179 -23.37 -16.03 -11.05
CA MET A 179 -22.84 -17.19 -10.35
C MET A 179 -23.05 -18.50 -11.13
N GLY A 180 -24.19 -18.66 -11.82
CA GLY A 180 -24.45 -19.85 -12.65
C GLY A 180 -23.57 -19.92 -13.89
N GLN A 181 -23.31 -18.78 -14.53
CA GLN A 181 -22.36 -18.70 -15.65
C GLN A 181 -20.93 -18.99 -15.18
N TRP A 182 -20.53 -18.43 -14.03
CA TRP A 182 -19.24 -18.70 -13.43
C TRP A 182 -19.07 -20.19 -13.08
N ALA A 183 -20.08 -20.80 -12.46
CA ALA A 183 -20.05 -22.22 -12.13
C ALA A 183 -19.95 -23.11 -13.37
N SER A 184 -20.67 -22.76 -14.44
CA SER A 184 -20.57 -23.45 -15.73
C SER A 184 -19.15 -23.34 -16.31
N TYR A 185 -18.61 -22.12 -16.38
CA TYR A 185 -17.25 -21.86 -16.86
C TYR A 185 -16.17 -22.56 -16.03
N TYR A 186 -16.31 -22.57 -14.70
CA TYR A 186 -15.34 -23.19 -13.79
C TYR A 186 -15.21 -24.69 -14.06
N ASN A 187 -16.34 -25.37 -14.31
CA ASN A 187 -16.38 -26.81 -14.57
C ASN A 187 -16.07 -27.21 -16.03
N ASP A 188 -16.06 -26.25 -16.95
CA ASP A 188 -15.75 -26.50 -18.36
C ASP A 188 -14.31 -27.01 -18.53
N GLN A 189 -14.09 -28.02 -19.36
CA GLN A 189 -12.75 -28.53 -19.66
C GLN A 189 -12.05 -27.72 -20.76
N ASP A 190 -12.80 -27.01 -21.59
CA ASP A 190 -12.27 -26.23 -22.71
C ASP A 190 -12.51 -24.73 -22.49
N LYS A 191 -11.66 -24.13 -21.66
CA LYS A 191 -11.76 -22.72 -21.29
C LYS A 191 -11.11 -21.83 -22.35
N ASP A 192 -11.86 -20.87 -22.87
CA ASP A 192 -11.40 -19.90 -23.87
C ASP A 192 -10.32 -18.94 -23.35
N ARG A 193 -10.42 -18.51 -22.08
CA ARG A 193 -9.50 -17.58 -21.41
C ARG A 193 -9.41 -17.92 -19.92
N THR A 194 -8.31 -17.58 -19.28
CA THR A 194 -8.16 -17.69 -17.81
C THR A 194 -8.87 -16.53 -17.12
N ARG A 195 -9.84 -16.85 -16.26
CA ARG A 195 -10.62 -15.88 -15.48
C ARG A 195 -10.58 -16.22 -13.99
N ASN A 196 -10.82 -15.22 -13.14
CA ASN A 196 -10.71 -15.36 -11.69
C ASN A 196 -11.81 -14.57 -10.98
N VAL A 197 -12.33 -15.09 -9.86
CA VAL A 197 -13.26 -14.37 -8.97
C VAL A 197 -12.56 -14.13 -7.64
N ILE A 198 -12.37 -12.86 -7.29
CA ILE A 198 -11.70 -12.44 -6.05
C ILE A 198 -12.54 -11.52 -5.15
N SER A 199 -13.64 -10.96 -5.68
CA SER A 199 -14.41 -9.90 -5.03
C SER A 199 -15.84 -10.31 -4.62
N LEU A 200 -16.16 -11.61 -4.61
CA LEU A 200 -17.50 -12.07 -4.21
C LEU A 200 -17.65 -11.98 -2.69
N GLU A 201 -18.22 -10.86 -2.22
CA GLU A 201 -18.57 -10.61 -0.83
C GLU A 201 -19.84 -11.40 -0.48
N ILE A 202 -19.79 -12.18 0.60
CA ILE A 202 -20.84 -13.15 0.92
C ILE A 202 -21.55 -12.89 2.25
N SER A 203 -21.25 -11.79 2.97
CA SER A 203 -21.69 -11.60 4.36
C SER A 203 -23.21 -11.66 4.56
N ASP A 204 -23.99 -11.26 3.56
CA ASP A 204 -25.46 -11.27 3.61
C ASP A 204 -26.09 -12.52 2.95
N THR A 205 -25.30 -13.57 2.71
CA THR A 205 -25.76 -14.82 2.08
C THR A 205 -25.92 -15.94 3.12
N LYS A 206 -26.74 -16.95 2.80
CA LYS A 206 -26.87 -18.15 3.65
C LYS A 206 -25.56 -18.90 3.85
N LEU A 207 -24.62 -18.78 2.89
CA LEU A 207 -23.30 -19.39 3.01
C LEU A 207 -22.54 -18.80 4.20
N ALA A 208 -22.60 -17.48 4.41
CA ALA A 208 -21.91 -16.81 5.51
C ALA A 208 -22.41 -17.23 6.90
N GLU A 209 -23.68 -17.62 7.04
CA GLU A 209 -24.25 -18.09 8.32
C GLU A 209 -23.53 -19.34 8.86
N SER A 210 -22.93 -20.14 7.98
CA SER A 210 -22.17 -21.34 8.34
C SER A 210 -20.68 -21.10 8.60
N ILE A 211 -20.22 -19.85 8.46
CA ILE A 211 -18.81 -19.48 8.53
C ILE A 211 -18.54 -18.65 9.78
N VAL A 212 -17.53 -19.08 10.54
CA VAL A 212 -17.00 -18.34 11.67
C VAL A 212 -15.55 -17.99 11.36
N ARG A 213 -15.27 -16.69 11.21
CA ARG A 213 -13.91 -16.18 10.99
C ARG A 213 -12.99 -16.52 12.17
N PRO A 214 -11.66 -16.64 11.95
CA PRO A 214 -10.71 -16.92 13.04
C PRO A 214 -10.95 -16.01 14.25
N LYS A 215 -10.90 -16.57 15.46
CA LYS A 215 -11.15 -15.81 16.69
C LYS A 215 -10.31 -14.54 16.78
N ILE A 216 -9.05 -14.61 16.40
CA ILE A 216 -8.14 -13.46 16.43
C ILE A 216 -8.58 -12.32 15.49
N VAL A 217 -9.23 -12.64 14.37
CA VAL A 217 -9.80 -11.64 13.45
C VAL A 217 -10.99 -10.99 14.11
N ARG A 218 -11.92 -11.81 14.65
CA ARG A 218 -13.11 -11.33 15.36
C ARG A 218 -12.76 -10.46 16.57
N GLU A 219 -11.65 -10.74 17.26
CA GLU A 219 -11.14 -9.97 18.41
C GLU A 219 -10.46 -8.64 18.05
N LEU A 220 -10.00 -8.49 16.81
CA LEU A 220 -9.26 -7.31 16.35
C LEU A 220 -10.08 -6.38 15.46
N ASP A 221 -11.06 -6.92 14.75
CA ASP A 221 -11.81 -6.20 13.72
C ASP A 221 -12.66 -5.07 14.31
N TRP A 222 -12.36 -3.85 13.89
CA TRP A 222 -13.14 -2.66 14.25
C TRP A 222 -14.60 -2.73 13.79
N ILE A 223 -14.92 -3.45 12.71
CA ILE A 223 -16.32 -3.62 12.30
C ILE A 223 -17.11 -4.42 13.35
N ASP A 224 -16.48 -5.42 13.98
CA ASP A 224 -17.14 -6.24 15.00
C ASP A 224 -17.34 -5.49 16.31
N HIS A 225 -16.30 -4.77 16.75
CA HIS A 225 -16.25 -4.21 18.11
C HIS A 225 -16.62 -2.74 18.22
N ILE A 226 -16.48 -1.98 17.13
CA ILE A 226 -16.51 -0.51 17.17
C ILE A 226 -17.65 0.06 16.33
N TRP A 227 -17.97 -0.56 15.19
CA TRP A 227 -19.08 -0.07 14.37
C TRP A 227 -20.42 -0.21 15.12
N PRO A 228 -21.25 0.85 15.22
CA PRO A 228 -22.47 0.81 16.00
C PRO A 228 -23.45 -0.28 15.54
N SER A 229 -23.85 -1.16 16.46
CA SER A 229 -24.79 -2.26 16.17
C SER A 229 -26.14 -1.75 15.67
N SER A 230 -26.56 -0.55 16.07
CA SER A 230 -27.79 0.09 15.59
C SER A 230 -27.73 0.50 14.11
N LEU A 231 -26.54 0.69 13.55
CA LEU A 231 -26.34 1.03 12.14
C LEU A 231 -26.19 -0.19 11.25
N LYS A 232 -25.63 -1.31 11.75
CA LYS A 232 -25.37 -2.52 10.94
C LYS A 232 -26.54 -2.99 10.06
N PRO A 233 -27.82 -3.01 10.52
CA PRO A 233 -28.93 -3.40 9.67
C PRO A 233 -29.19 -2.48 8.47
N LYS A 234 -28.69 -1.24 8.51
CA LYS A 234 -28.87 -0.23 7.46
C LYS A 234 -27.61 -0.03 6.64
N GLU A 235 -26.46 0.14 7.31
CA GLU A 235 -25.17 0.39 6.69
C GLU A 235 -24.02 -0.09 7.57
N TYR A 236 -23.04 -0.72 6.94
CA TYR A 236 -21.73 -1.04 7.51
C TYR A 236 -20.73 -1.36 6.38
N PRO A 237 -19.41 -1.32 6.64
CA PRO A 237 -18.43 -1.79 5.66
C PRO A 237 -18.54 -3.31 5.47
N LYS A 238 -18.98 -3.75 4.29
CA LYS A 238 -19.09 -5.16 3.90
C LYS A 238 -17.82 -5.63 3.24
N VAL A 239 -16.86 -6.05 4.06
CA VAL A 239 -15.53 -6.47 3.63
C VAL A 239 -15.00 -7.64 4.45
N GLN A 240 -15.84 -8.22 5.30
CA GLN A 240 -15.42 -9.16 6.33
C GLN A 240 -15.34 -10.59 5.79
N LEU A 241 -16.07 -10.91 4.71
CA LEU A 241 -16.14 -12.26 4.19
C LEU A 241 -16.27 -12.30 2.66
N TYR A 242 -15.26 -12.87 2.01
CA TYR A 242 -15.19 -13.08 0.58
C TYR A 242 -15.02 -14.57 0.26
N CYS A 243 -15.67 -15.02 -0.81
CA CYS A 243 -15.44 -16.32 -1.43
C CYS A 243 -14.66 -16.13 -2.73
N LEU A 244 -13.39 -16.54 -2.75
CA LEU A 244 -12.53 -16.44 -3.92
C LEU A 244 -12.49 -17.79 -4.62
N MET A 245 -12.70 -17.77 -5.93
CA MET A 245 -12.70 -18.94 -6.78
C MET A 245 -11.77 -18.65 -7.95
N GLY A 246 -10.62 -19.31 -7.96
CA GLY A 246 -9.61 -19.12 -9.01
C GLY A 246 -9.26 -20.44 -9.63
N ILE A 247 -9.26 -20.48 -10.95
CA ILE A 247 -8.79 -21.65 -11.70
C ILE A 247 -7.26 -21.62 -11.78
N LYS A 248 -6.67 -22.76 -12.14
CA LYS A 248 -5.25 -22.90 -12.42
C LYS A 248 -4.75 -21.78 -13.34
N ASP A 249 -3.53 -21.33 -13.05
CA ASP A 249 -2.82 -20.26 -13.74
C ASP A 249 -3.42 -18.84 -13.53
N SER A 250 -4.43 -18.68 -12.68
CA SER A 250 -4.93 -17.35 -12.29
C SER A 250 -3.88 -16.54 -11.55
N TYR A 251 -3.78 -15.25 -11.89
CA TYR A 251 -2.85 -14.28 -11.31
C TYR A 251 -3.57 -12.97 -10.96
N THR A 252 -3.23 -12.39 -9.82
CA THR A 252 -3.61 -11.05 -9.39
C THR A 252 -2.33 -10.27 -9.11
N ASP A 253 -2.15 -9.14 -9.79
CA ASP A 253 -0.91 -8.36 -9.74
C ASP A 253 -0.67 -7.67 -8.39
N PHE A 254 0.51 -7.08 -8.22
CA PHE A 254 0.92 -6.44 -6.98
C PHE A 254 -0.05 -5.33 -6.54
N HIS A 255 -0.53 -5.45 -5.31
CA HIS A 255 -1.41 -4.47 -4.69
C HIS A 255 -1.21 -4.42 -3.18
N VAL A 256 -1.84 -3.43 -2.56
CA VAL A 256 -2.05 -3.36 -1.12
C VAL A 256 -3.54 -3.37 -0.88
N ASP A 257 -4.01 -4.17 0.07
CA ASP A 257 -5.43 -4.24 0.41
C ASP A 257 -5.99 -2.87 0.80
N PHE A 258 -7.24 -2.65 0.40
CA PHE A 258 -7.91 -1.37 0.53
C PHE A 258 -7.96 -0.89 2.00
N GLY A 259 -7.75 0.42 2.20
CA GLY A 259 -7.63 1.05 3.51
C GLY A 259 -6.43 0.57 4.34
N GLY A 260 -5.49 -0.17 3.74
CA GLY A 260 -4.41 -0.85 4.45
C GLY A 260 -4.93 -1.92 5.42
N SER A 261 -6.08 -2.51 5.14
CA SER A 261 -6.63 -3.58 5.96
C SER A 261 -5.67 -4.76 6.07
N SER A 262 -5.75 -5.46 7.19
CA SER A 262 -5.17 -6.80 7.31
C SER A 262 -6.15 -7.82 6.74
N VAL A 263 -5.63 -8.96 6.31
CA VAL A 263 -6.41 -10.04 5.67
C VAL A 263 -6.22 -11.34 6.40
N PHE A 264 -7.31 -12.10 6.59
CA PHE A 264 -7.20 -13.54 6.80
C PHE A 264 -7.55 -14.26 5.50
N TYR A 265 -6.80 -15.31 5.19
CA TYR A 265 -6.91 -16.03 3.92
C TYR A 265 -6.85 -17.54 4.18
N HIS A 266 -7.99 -18.23 4.08
CA HIS A 266 -8.09 -19.65 4.34
C HIS A 266 -8.35 -20.44 3.06
N VAL A 267 -7.44 -21.37 2.74
CA VAL A 267 -7.57 -22.22 1.54
C VAL A 267 -8.46 -23.41 1.87
N VAL A 268 -9.71 -23.37 1.40
CA VAL A 268 -10.65 -24.50 1.54
C VAL A 268 -10.26 -25.65 0.60
N LYS A 269 -9.83 -25.32 -0.62
CA LYS A 269 -9.41 -26.27 -1.65
C LYS A 269 -8.29 -25.69 -2.53
N GLY A 270 -7.38 -26.56 -2.97
CA GLY A 270 -6.28 -26.23 -3.88
C GLY A 270 -5.10 -25.56 -3.17
N SER A 271 -4.45 -24.63 -3.87
CA SER A 271 -3.29 -23.91 -3.34
C SER A 271 -3.14 -22.51 -3.95
N LYS A 272 -2.37 -21.66 -3.27
CA LYS A 272 -1.97 -20.33 -3.73
C LYS A 272 -0.50 -20.08 -3.44
N VAL A 273 0.10 -19.20 -4.24
CA VAL A 273 1.44 -18.65 -4.00
C VAL A 273 1.33 -17.14 -3.88
N PHE A 274 1.78 -16.60 -2.76
CA PHE A 274 1.85 -15.17 -2.52
C PHE A 274 3.26 -14.66 -2.73
N TYR A 275 3.38 -13.50 -3.37
CA TYR A 275 4.64 -12.81 -3.60
C TYR A 275 4.65 -11.53 -2.78
N PHE A 276 5.31 -11.56 -1.62
CA PHE A 276 5.28 -10.48 -0.65
C PHE A 276 6.46 -9.52 -0.78
N ILE A 277 6.17 -8.23 -0.64
CA ILE A 277 7.14 -7.15 -0.55
C ILE A 277 6.85 -6.38 0.73
N GLU A 278 7.88 -6.26 1.57
CA GLU A 278 7.78 -5.58 2.86
C GLU A 278 7.41 -4.10 2.68
N PRO A 279 6.46 -3.54 3.45
CA PRO A 279 5.98 -2.16 3.33
C PRO A 279 6.94 -1.14 3.96
N THR A 280 8.21 -1.18 3.58
CA THR A 280 9.18 -0.15 3.97
C THR A 280 8.81 1.18 3.32
N THR A 281 9.21 2.30 3.93
CA THR A 281 8.98 3.64 3.34
C THR A 281 9.47 3.74 1.90
N THR A 282 10.61 3.12 1.58
CA THR A 282 11.14 3.07 0.22
C THR A 282 10.25 2.26 -0.73
N ASN A 283 9.79 1.08 -0.33
CA ASN A 283 8.95 0.23 -1.17
C ASN A 283 7.56 0.85 -1.37
N MET A 284 6.98 1.47 -0.34
CA MET A 284 5.69 2.16 -0.47
C MET A 284 5.75 3.35 -1.43
N ARG A 285 6.86 4.12 -1.43
CA ARG A 285 7.07 5.20 -2.43
C ARG A 285 7.18 4.65 -3.85
N LYS A 286 7.90 3.53 -4.02
CA LYS A 286 8.00 2.85 -5.32
C LYS A 286 6.64 2.33 -5.78
N TYR A 287 5.89 1.70 -4.88
CA TYR A 287 4.55 1.20 -5.15
C TYR A 287 3.61 2.32 -5.59
N GLN A 288 3.56 3.43 -4.83
CA GLN A 288 2.74 4.59 -5.19
C GLN A 288 3.09 5.14 -6.58
N LYS A 289 4.39 5.22 -6.92
CA LYS A 289 4.83 5.66 -8.24
C LYS A 289 4.39 4.68 -9.33
N TRP A 290 4.63 3.38 -9.12
CA TRP A 290 4.29 2.31 -10.05
C TRP A 290 2.77 2.21 -10.29
N SER A 291 1.96 2.25 -9.24
CA SER A 291 0.49 2.14 -9.33
C SER A 291 -0.17 3.32 -10.04
N SER A 292 0.52 4.45 -10.15
CA SER A 292 0.08 5.62 -10.92
C SER A 292 0.70 5.72 -12.31
N SER A 293 1.57 4.77 -12.68
CA SER A 293 2.32 4.81 -13.93
C SER A 293 1.44 4.40 -15.11
N PRO A 294 1.51 5.08 -16.27
CA PRO A 294 0.89 4.58 -17.50
C PRO A 294 1.49 3.24 -17.94
N ASP A 295 2.71 2.93 -17.50
CA ASP A 295 3.43 1.69 -17.79
C ASP A 295 3.23 0.62 -16.71
N GLN A 296 2.25 0.77 -15.81
CA GLN A 296 1.99 -0.19 -14.73
C GLN A 296 1.81 -1.60 -15.28
N SER A 297 0.96 -1.75 -16.31
CA SER A 297 0.71 -3.02 -17.00
C SER A 297 1.92 -3.55 -17.76
N MET A 298 3.02 -2.79 -17.85
CA MET A 298 4.24 -3.18 -18.54
C MET A 298 5.44 -3.46 -17.65
N THR A 299 5.29 -3.31 -16.34
CA THR A 299 6.40 -3.39 -15.39
C THR A 299 6.08 -4.36 -14.26
N PHE A 300 6.90 -5.40 -14.13
CA PHE A 300 6.78 -6.35 -13.03
C PHE A 300 7.32 -5.73 -11.75
N PHE A 301 6.45 -5.36 -10.80
CA PHE A 301 6.86 -4.57 -9.64
C PHE A 301 7.93 -5.25 -8.76
N ALA A 302 8.01 -6.58 -8.76
CA ALA A 302 9.07 -7.31 -8.04
C ALA A 302 10.49 -6.93 -8.52
N ASP A 303 10.66 -6.54 -9.79
CA ASP A 303 11.94 -6.11 -10.35
C ASP A 303 12.39 -4.75 -9.83
N GLU A 304 11.46 -3.94 -9.30
CA GLU A 304 11.71 -2.61 -8.76
C GLU A 304 12.18 -2.64 -7.30
N VAL A 305 12.15 -3.80 -6.63
CA VAL A 305 12.47 -3.93 -5.20
C VAL A 305 13.65 -4.86 -4.94
N LYS A 306 14.23 -4.78 -3.74
CA LYS A 306 15.40 -5.59 -3.37
C LYS A 306 15.06 -7.05 -3.05
N LYS A 307 13.88 -7.28 -2.46
CA LYS A 307 13.43 -8.59 -1.99
C LYS A 307 11.95 -8.72 -2.27
N CYS A 308 11.58 -9.84 -2.88
CA CYS A 308 10.22 -10.31 -3.02
C CYS A 308 10.20 -11.77 -2.55
N TYR A 309 9.32 -12.09 -1.60
CA TYR A 309 9.27 -13.39 -0.94
C TYR A 309 8.15 -14.25 -1.51
N ALA A 310 8.43 -15.50 -1.87
CA ALA A 310 7.40 -16.44 -2.30
C ALA A 310 6.93 -17.29 -1.10
N VAL A 311 5.62 -17.26 -0.82
CA VAL A 311 4.98 -18.04 0.24
C VAL A 311 3.94 -18.96 -0.39
N HIS A 312 4.12 -20.26 -0.20
CA HIS A 312 3.19 -21.27 -0.67
C HIS A 312 2.22 -21.64 0.45
N ILE A 313 0.92 -21.56 0.16
CA ILE A 313 -0.14 -22.05 1.06
C ILE A 313 -1.00 -23.07 0.31
N LYS A 314 -1.42 -24.09 1.03
CA LYS A 314 -2.23 -25.21 0.50
C LYS A 314 -3.51 -25.36 1.30
N GLN A 315 -4.40 -26.22 0.80
CA GLN A 315 -5.63 -26.62 1.47
C GLN A 315 -5.44 -26.84 2.98
N GLY A 316 -6.34 -26.24 3.77
CA GLY A 316 -6.33 -26.25 5.22
C GLY A 316 -5.47 -25.16 5.86
N ASN A 317 -4.52 -24.55 5.14
CA ASN A 317 -3.75 -23.44 5.69
C ASN A 317 -4.60 -22.16 5.80
N THR A 318 -4.33 -21.40 6.84
CA THR A 318 -4.80 -20.02 6.99
C THR A 318 -3.59 -19.10 7.00
N MET A 319 -3.64 -17.98 6.30
CA MET A 319 -2.59 -16.95 6.35
C MET A 319 -3.17 -15.65 6.90
N ILE A 320 -2.40 -14.97 7.74
CA ILE A 320 -2.68 -13.58 8.13
C ILE A 320 -1.71 -12.67 7.40
N ILE A 321 -2.25 -11.71 6.65
CA ILE A 321 -1.49 -10.67 5.95
C ILE A 321 -1.66 -9.37 6.74
N PRO A 322 -0.58 -8.80 7.31
CA PRO A 322 -0.68 -7.55 8.03
C PRO A 322 -0.86 -6.34 7.13
N THR A 323 -1.35 -5.26 7.74
CA THR A 323 -1.43 -3.90 7.21
C THR A 323 -0.26 -3.53 6.29
N GLY A 324 -0.60 -3.13 5.06
CA GLY A 324 0.30 -2.46 4.12
C GLY A 324 1.18 -3.37 3.28
N TRP A 325 1.25 -4.68 3.55
CA TRP A 325 2.09 -5.60 2.78
C TRP A 325 1.68 -5.62 1.30
N ILE A 326 2.63 -5.25 0.45
CA ILE A 326 2.44 -5.26 -1.00
C ILE A 326 2.55 -6.70 -1.47
N HIS A 327 1.57 -7.20 -2.22
CA HIS A 327 1.57 -8.59 -2.63
C HIS A 327 0.89 -8.84 -3.97
N ALA A 328 1.37 -9.85 -4.68
CA ALA A 328 0.71 -10.47 -5.84
C ALA A 328 0.36 -11.93 -5.49
N VAL A 329 -0.61 -12.51 -6.21
CA VAL A 329 -1.12 -13.86 -5.93
C VAL A 329 -1.17 -14.68 -7.21
N TYR A 330 -0.63 -15.90 -7.16
CA TYR A 330 -0.73 -16.89 -8.23
C TYR A 330 -1.45 -18.15 -7.75
N THR A 331 -2.15 -18.81 -8.67
CA THR A 331 -3.02 -19.95 -8.43
C THR A 331 -2.50 -21.18 -9.18
N PRO A 332 -1.71 -22.06 -8.55
CA PRO A 332 -1.10 -23.20 -9.24
C PRO A 332 -2.08 -24.28 -9.71
N GLU A 333 -3.23 -24.36 -9.04
CA GLU A 333 -4.31 -25.31 -9.30
C GLU A 333 -5.65 -24.68 -8.94
N ASP A 334 -6.75 -25.23 -9.47
CA ASP A 334 -8.11 -24.80 -9.15
C ASP A 334 -8.32 -24.73 -7.63
N SER A 335 -8.80 -23.58 -7.18
CA SER A 335 -8.80 -23.21 -5.77
C SER A 335 -10.10 -22.54 -5.35
N LEU A 336 -10.45 -22.77 -4.09
CA LEU A 336 -11.54 -22.11 -3.39
C LEU A 336 -11.01 -21.63 -2.04
N VAL A 337 -11.23 -20.36 -1.75
CA VAL A 337 -10.71 -19.69 -0.56
C VAL A 337 -11.82 -18.90 0.09
N ILE A 338 -11.85 -18.94 1.42
CA ILE A 338 -12.60 -17.97 2.22
C ILE A 338 -11.61 -17.00 2.85
N GLY A 339 -11.82 -15.71 2.62
CA GLY A 339 -10.96 -14.66 3.18
C GLY A 339 -11.76 -13.45 3.62
N GLY A 340 -11.09 -12.45 4.15
CA GLY A 340 -11.74 -11.22 4.58
C GLY A 340 -10.77 -10.19 5.14
N ASN A 341 -11.20 -8.93 5.06
CA ASN A 341 -10.43 -7.76 5.44
C ASN A 341 -10.90 -7.23 6.79
N PHE A 342 -9.98 -6.70 7.58
CA PHE A 342 -10.28 -6.09 8.88
C PHE A 342 -9.30 -4.96 9.21
N LEU A 343 -9.80 -3.94 9.91
CA LEU A 343 -8.99 -2.86 10.48
C LEU A 343 -8.82 -3.09 11.98
N HIS A 344 -7.67 -2.69 12.53
CA HIS A 344 -7.34 -2.93 13.93
C HIS A 344 -6.35 -1.91 14.48
N ALA A 345 -6.12 -1.91 15.80
CA ALA A 345 -5.21 -0.96 16.43
C ALA A 345 -3.71 -1.32 16.40
N MET A 346 -3.31 -2.51 15.93
CA MET A 346 -1.88 -2.91 15.94
C MET A 346 -0.98 -2.04 15.04
N ASN A 347 -1.49 -1.50 13.92
CA ASN A 347 -0.69 -0.74 12.95
C ASN A 347 -1.46 0.43 12.32
N ILE A 348 -2.16 1.24 13.13
CA ILE A 348 -3.02 2.33 12.63
C ILE A 348 -2.28 3.28 11.68
N SER A 349 -1.04 3.67 12.00
CA SER A 349 -0.26 4.60 11.16
C SER A 349 -0.09 4.08 9.72
N ALA A 350 0.11 2.78 9.54
CA ALA A 350 0.27 2.19 8.22
C ALA A 350 -1.08 2.07 7.48
N GLN A 351 -2.18 1.78 8.17
CA GLN A 351 -3.53 1.84 7.58
C GLN A 351 -3.82 3.24 7.01
N LEU A 352 -3.56 4.28 7.81
CA LEU A 352 -3.74 5.68 7.39
C LEU A 352 -2.82 6.05 6.21
N GLN A 353 -1.57 5.59 6.20
CA GLN A 353 -0.65 5.81 5.08
C GLN A 353 -1.18 5.20 3.78
N VAL A 354 -1.72 3.98 3.81
CA VAL A 354 -2.31 3.34 2.62
C VAL A 354 -3.52 4.13 2.12
N TYR A 355 -4.41 4.57 3.01
CA TYR A 355 -5.54 5.42 2.64
C TYR A 355 -5.12 6.74 1.98
N ASP A 356 -4.04 7.36 2.47
CA ASP A 356 -3.48 8.57 1.87
C ASP A 356 -2.89 8.28 0.47
N ILE A 357 -2.23 7.13 0.29
CA ILE A 357 -1.73 6.67 -1.03
C ILE A 357 -2.88 6.43 -2.01
N GLU A 358 -3.94 5.74 -1.60
CA GLU A 358 -5.15 5.53 -2.42
C GLU A 358 -5.74 6.88 -2.87
N SER A 359 -5.78 7.84 -1.96
CA SER A 359 -6.23 9.21 -2.23
C SER A 359 -5.36 9.91 -3.25
N ALA A 360 -4.04 9.89 -3.06
CA ALA A 360 -3.08 10.51 -3.98
C ALA A 360 -3.08 9.87 -5.38
N THR A 361 -3.27 8.55 -5.46
CA THR A 361 -3.31 7.78 -6.71
C THR A 361 -4.69 7.74 -7.34
N LYS A 362 -5.69 8.40 -6.74
CA LYS A 362 -7.07 8.51 -7.24
C LYS A 362 -7.75 7.16 -7.47
N VAL A 363 -7.48 6.18 -6.61
CA VAL A 363 -8.19 4.88 -6.62
C VAL A 363 -9.70 5.14 -6.58
N PRO A 364 -10.52 4.54 -7.46
CA PRO A 364 -11.97 4.71 -7.43
C PRO A 364 -12.57 4.30 -6.08
N ALA A 365 -13.63 4.98 -5.63
CA ALA A 365 -14.23 4.75 -4.33
C ALA A 365 -14.72 3.29 -4.13
N LYS A 366 -15.14 2.61 -5.20
CA LYS A 366 -15.57 1.19 -5.17
C LYS A 366 -14.44 0.23 -4.78
N PHE A 367 -13.19 0.63 -4.95
CA PHE A 367 -11.99 -0.16 -4.61
C PHE A 367 -11.31 0.33 -3.33
N ARG A 368 -12.00 1.13 -2.51
CA ARG A 368 -11.50 1.60 -1.22
C ARG A 368 -12.36 1.07 -0.09
N PHE A 369 -11.79 1.05 1.11
CA PHE A 369 -12.52 0.64 2.31
C PHE A 369 -13.77 1.52 2.52
N PRO A 370 -14.99 0.95 2.58
CA PRO A 370 -16.21 1.72 2.76
C PRO A 370 -16.25 2.43 4.11
N PHE A 371 -16.73 3.67 4.15
CA PHE A 371 -16.87 4.47 5.37
C PHE A 371 -15.56 4.64 6.19
N TYR A 372 -14.39 4.57 5.54
CA TYR A 372 -13.09 4.54 6.23
C TYR A 372 -12.90 5.66 7.27
N LYS A 373 -13.20 6.91 6.90
CA LYS A 373 -13.09 8.06 7.82
C LYS A 373 -14.02 7.91 9.03
N ARG A 374 -15.28 7.51 8.79
CA ARG A 374 -16.28 7.29 9.83
C ARG A 374 -15.88 6.16 10.79
N MET A 375 -15.35 5.06 10.25
CA MET A 375 -14.79 3.97 11.06
C MET A 375 -13.66 4.48 11.97
N ASN A 376 -12.74 5.29 11.45
CA ASN A 376 -11.65 5.87 12.22
C ASN A 376 -12.14 6.84 13.31
N TRP A 377 -13.21 7.60 13.06
CA TRP A 377 -13.87 8.41 14.08
C TRP A 377 -14.48 7.57 15.20
N TYR A 378 -15.19 6.49 14.87
CA TYR A 378 -15.69 5.55 15.88
C TYR A 378 -14.55 4.90 16.66
N ALA A 379 -13.44 4.55 16.00
CA ALA A 379 -12.26 4.02 16.68
C ALA A 379 -11.69 5.04 17.69
N ALA A 380 -11.51 6.30 17.30
CA ALA A 380 -11.04 7.35 18.21
C ALA A 380 -11.97 7.52 19.42
N HIS A 381 -13.29 7.50 19.21
CA HIS A 381 -14.27 7.59 20.29
C HIS A 381 -14.25 6.36 21.21
N TYR A 382 -14.18 5.15 20.65
CA TYR A 382 -14.09 3.90 21.40
C TYR A 382 -12.86 3.85 22.30
N TYR A 383 -11.67 4.17 21.76
CA TYR A 383 -10.44 4.12 22.55
C TYR A 383 -10.34 5.25 23.58
N HIS A 384 -10.97 6.40 23.30
CA HIS A 384 -11.15 7.45 24.31
C HIS A 384 -11.94 6.92 25.50
N ASP A 385 -13.09 6.30 25.25
CA ASP A 385 -13.94 5.70 26.29
C ASP A 385 -13.24 4.59 27.07
N LEU A 386 -12.44 3.77 26.38
CA LEU A 386 -11.63 2.73 26.99
C LEU A 386 -10.58 3.28 27.96
N LEU A 387 -9.86 4.34 27.56
CA LEU A 387 -8.84 4.95 28.40
C LEU A 387 -9.41 5.77 29.57
N GLN A 388 -10.68 6.16 29.52
CA GLN A 388 -11.40 6.73 30.68
C GLN A 388 -11.74 5.70 31.76
N GLY A 389 -11.40 4.42 31.57
CA GLY A 389 -11.65 3.37 32.54
C GLY A 389 -13.05 2.78 32.45
N LYS A 390 -13.78 3.01 31.35
CA LYS A 390 -15.06 2.32 31.09
C LYS A 390 -14.87 0.82 30.82
N PHE A 391 -13.64 0.37 30.51
CA PHE A 391 -13.30 -1.02 30.25
C PHE A 391 -11.99 -1.44 30.96
N THR A 392 -11.90 -2.70 31.40
CA THR A 392 -10.70 -3.29 31.99
C THR A 392 -9.83 -3.91 30.90
N SER A 393 -9.13 -3.09 30.12
CA SER A 393 -8.23 -3.58 29.07
C SER A 393 -6.93 -2.78 29.04
N VAL A 394 -5.80 -3.48 29.05
CA VAL A 394 -4.48 -2.87 28.91
C VAL A 394 -4.12 -2.88 27.42
N LEU A 395 -3.99 -1.69 26.85
CA LEU A 395 -3.51 -1.51 25.47
C LEU A 395 -2.00 -1.75 25.40
N SER A 396 -1.56 -2.41 24.33
CA SER A 396 -0.15 -2.58 24.02
C SER A 396 0.49 -1.27 23.53
N LYS A 397 1.83 -1.24 23.53
CA LYS A 397 2.59 -0.12 22.97
C LYS A 397 2.21 0.22 21.53
N TYR A 398 1.87 -0.78 20.71
CA TYR A 398 1.55 -0.58 19.30
C TYR A 398 0.19 0.10 19.13
N GLU A 399 -0.79 -0.31 19.94
CA GLU A 399 -2.11 0.33 20.00
C GLU A 399 -1.96 1.79 20.44
N LEU A 400 -1.24 2.05 21.54
CA LEU A 400 -1.01 3.40 22.06
C LEU A 400 -0.31 4.33 21.05
N GLU A 401 0.79 3.87 20.43
CA GLU A 401 1.48 4.66 19.39
C GLU A 401 0.57 4.94 18.17
N GLY A 402 -0.25 3.96 17.77
CA GLY A 402 -1.21 4.09 16.68
C GLY A 402 -2.29 5.15 16.97
N LEU A 403 -2.77 5.22 18.22
CA LEU A 403 -3.83 6.16 18.62
C LEU A 403 -3.38 7.62 18.57
N ILE A 404 -2.11 7.91 18.84
CA ILE A 404 -1.54 9.24 18.63
C ILE A 404 -1.62 9.62 17.14
N SER A 405 -1.23 8.67 16.26
CA SER A 405 -1.27 8.89 14.81
C SER A 405 -2.70 9.10 14.31
N LEU A 406 -3.66 8.31 14.81
CA LEU A 406 -5.08 8.46 14.52
C LEU A 406 -5.59 9.85 14.88
N ALA A 407 -5.36 10.28 16.11
CA ALA A 407 -5.84 11.56 16.60
C ALA A 407 -5.25 12.73 15.81
N GLN A 408 -3.97 12.66 15.45
CA GLN A 408 -3.31 13.67 14.61
C GLN A 408 -3.87 13.70 13.18
N TRP A 409 -4.13 12.53 12.59
CA TRP A 409 -4.71 12.44 11.24
C TRP A 409 -6.14 12.98 11.20
N LEU A 410 -6.98 12.64 12.19
CA LEU A 410 -8.34 13.19 12.30
C LEU A 410 -8.36 14.70 12.59
N LYS A 411 -7.37 15.24 13.32
CA LYS A 411 -7.22 16.70 13.49
C LYS A 411 -7.01 17.42 12.15
N LYS A 412 -6.24 16.83 11.22
CA LYS A 412 -6.08 17.37 9.87
C LYS A 412 -7.39 17.30 9.07
N ASP A 413 -8.16 16.23 9.25
CA ASP A 413 -9.47 16.07 8.62
C ASP A 413 -10.44 17.20 9.04
N ILE A 414 -10.49 17.54 10.34
CA ILE A 414 -11.27 18.69 10.84
C ILE A 414 -10.81 20.00 10.18
N GLN A 415 -9.50 20.22 10.10
CA GLN A 415 -8.91 21.46 9.53
C GLN A 415 -9.24 21.61 8.05
N SER A 416 -9.43 20.51 7.31
CA SER A 416 -9.86 20.54 5.92
C SER A 416 -11.35 20.89 5.71
N GLY A 417 -12.12 21.02 6.80
CA GLY A 417 -13.57 21.30 6.75
C GLY A 417 -14.45 20.06 6.54
N ALA A 418 -13.87 18.86 6.51
CA ALA A 418 -14.61 17.61 6.35
C ALA A 418 -15.39 17.29 7.65
N ARG A 419 -16.73 17.38 7.58
CA ARG A 419 -17.62 17.03 8.72
C ARG A 419 -18.56 15.87 8.45
N LYS A 420 -18.75 15.46 7.19
CA LYS A 420 -19.74 14.45 6.79
C LYS A 420 -19.50 13.06 7.39
N ASP A 421 -18.23 12.76 7.71
CA ASP A 421 -17.81 11.46 8.21
C ASP A 421 -17.71 11.43 9.75
N ILE A 422 -17.96 12.56 10.41
CA ILE A 422 -17.96 12.67 11.88
C ILE A 422 -19.32 12.15 12.39
N PRO A 423 -19.33 11.11 13.25
CA PRO A 423 -20.56 10.64 13.89
C PRO A 423 -21.28 11.74 14.69
N HIS A 424 -22.61 11.74 14.63
CA HIS A 424 -23.46 12.78 15.26
C HIS A 424 -23.39 12.79 16.79
N ASP A 425 -23.06 11.66 17.41
CA ASP A 425 -22.86 11.50 18.84
C ASP A 425 -21.53 12.11 19.34
N ILE A 426 -20.62 12.50 18.44
CA ILE A 426 -19.39 13.23 18.78
C ILE A 426 -19.66 14.75 18.72
N SER A 427 -20.05 15.31 19.86
CA SER A 427 -20.41 16.74 19.97
C SER A 427 -19.22 17.71 19.86
N ASN A 428 -18.04 17.33 20.38
CA ASN A 428 -16.83 18.14 20.31
C ASN A 428 -15.62 17.33 19.80
N PRO A 429 -15.48 17.19 18.47
CA PRO A 429 -14.42 16.39 17.85
C PRO A 429 -13.00 16.84 18.25
N SER A 430 -12.74 18.15 18.27
CA SER A 430 -11.42 18.68 18.62
C SER A 430 -11.02 18.39 20.08
N ALA A 431 -11.98 18.47 21.01
CA ALA A 431 -11.75 18.13 22.40
C ALA A 431 -11.52 16.64 22.58
N LEU A 432 -12.36 15.78 21.97
CA LEU A 432 -12.20 14.32 21.98
C LEU A 432 -10.78 13.91 21.59
N LEU A 433 -10.29 14.40 20.45
CA LEU A 433 -8.96 14.04 19.94
C LEU A 433 -7.82 14.56 20.83
N SER A 434 -7.99 15.72 21.46
CA SER A 434 -6.97 16.28 22.35
C SER A 434 -6.92 15.54 23.70
N GLN A 435 -8.08 15.17 24.24
CA GLN A 435 -8.19 14.33 25.42
C GLN A 435 -7.63 12.93 25.17
N LEU A 436 -7.94 12.33 24.01
CA LEU A 436 -7.39 11.04 23.60
C LEU A 436 -5.86 11.05 23.61
N ILE A 437 -5.22 12.05 22.99
CA ILE A 437 -3.75 12.19 23.00
C ILE A 437 -3.22 12.26 24.43
N ASN A 438 -3.79 13.11 25.28
CA ASN A 438 -3.32 13.28 26.66
C ASN A 438 -3.45 11.97 27.47
N MET A 439 -4.56 11.24 27.31
CA MET A 439 -4.77 9.96 27.99
C MET A 439 -3.79 8.88 27.49
N VAL A 440 -3.56 8.82 26.18
CA VAL A 440 -2.59 7.89 25.59
C VAL A 440 -1.18 8.20 26.10
N GLU A 441 -0.76 9.47 26.13
CA GLU A 441 0.55 9.86 26.65
C GLU A 441 0.71 9.50 28.13
N SER A 442 -0.31 9.74 28.96
CA SER A 442 -0.32 9.34 30.37
C SER A 442 -0.21 7.82 30.54
N GLU A 443 -0.92 7.06 29.71
CA GLU A 443 -0.87 5.59 29.76
C GLU A 443 0.48 5.03 29.30
N MET A 444 1.07 5.61 28.26
CA MET A 444 2.44 5.29 27.83
C MET A 444 3.46 5.57 28.95
N GLU A 445 3.32 6.68 29.67
CA GLU A 445 4.16 7.02 30.81
C GLU A 445 4.02 6.01 31.96
N LYS A 446 2.79 5.62 32.33
CA LYS A 446 2.54 4.58 33.34
C LYS A 446 3.16 3.23 32.96
N GLN A 447 3.09 2.87 31.67
CA GLN A 447 3.66 1.64 31.14
C GLN A 447 5.17 1.74 30.83
N HIS A 448 5.82 2.86 31.13
CA HIS A 448 7.24 3.10 30.86
C HIS A 448 7.62 2.93 29.38
N ILE A 449 6.67 3.22 28.48
CA ILE A 449 6.89 3.19 27.04
C ILE A 449 7.57 4.51 26.65
N PRO A 450 8.78 4.48 26.05
CA PRO A 450 9.48 5.70 25.67
C PRO A 450 8.66 6.52 24.68
N LYS A 451 8.51 7.83 24.91
CA LYS A 451 8.05 8.74 23.85
C LYS A 451 9.05 8.65 22.71
N ARG A 452 8.60 8.28 21.51
CA ARG A 452 9.42 8.37 20.30
C ARG A 452 9.96 9.81 20.24
N LYS A 453 11.28 9.99 20.32
CA LYS A 453 11.90 11.26 19.93
C LYS A 453 11.36 11.58 18.54
N ARG A 454 10.90 12.81 18.31
CA ARG A 454 10.62 13.30 16.96
C ARG A 454 11.90 13.12 16.14
N SER A 455 12.08 11.96 15.52
CA SER A 455 13.05 11.79 14.45
C SER A 455 12.49 12.62 13.30
N SER A 456 13.30 13.54 12.80
CA SER A 456 13.06 14.40 11.64
C SER A 456 12.96 13.60 10.33
N SER A 457 12.15 12.55 10.33
CA SER A 457 11.91 11.64 9.21
C SER A 457 10.45 11.19 9.14
N ILE A 458 9.55 11.93 9.80
CA ILE A 458 8.18 12.12 9.30
C ILE A 458 8.25 13.38 8.46
N ASP A 459 8.76 13.26 7.23
CA ASP A 459 8.65 14.35 6.27
C ASP A 459 7.18 14.50 5.89
N SER A 460 6.62 15.58 6.44
CA SER A 460 5.57 16.38 5.87
C SER A 460 5.68 16.47 4.34
N LEU A 461 4.87 15.69 3.64
CA LEU A 461 4.40 16.04 2.31
C LEU A 461 2.92 16.40 2.46
N GLY A 462 2.69 17.64 2.85
CA GLY A 462 1.36 18.22 3.01
C GLY A 462 1.46 19.66 3.50
N ASN A 463 1.14 20.59 2.60
CA ASN A 463 1.01 22.05 2.77
C ASN A 463 2.26 22.91 2.83
N THR A 464 2.52 23.60 1.72
CA THR A 464 2.57 25.08 1.69
C THR A 464 2.10 25.58 0.31
N MET A 465 0.87 26.08 0.23
CA MET A 465 0.45 27.11 -0.72
C MET A 465 0.09 28.36 0.09
N ASP A 466 0.69 29.48 -0.32
CA ASP A 466 0.41 30.89 -0.05
C ASP A 466 0.20 31.39 1.39
N ASN A 467 1.11 32.27 1.83
CA ASN A 467 0.77 33.68 2.10
C ASN A 467 2.00 34.57 2.33
N HIS A 468 2.02 35.68 1.58
CA HIS A 468 2.64 36.99 1.82
C HIS A 468 4.17 37.16 1.90
N VAL A 469 4.72 37.77 0.84
CA VAL A 469 5.92 38.63 0.89
C VAL A 469 5.47 40.06 1.20
N LYS A 470 6.05 40.64 2.26
CA LYS A 470 6.21 42.07 2.45
C LYS A 470 7.57 42.51 1.89
N GLU A 471 7.51 43.69 1.30
CA GLU A 471 8.48 44.73 0.93
C GLU A 471 9.94 44.67 1.44
N GLU A 472 10.74 45.47 0.72
CA GLU A 472 12.14 45.93 0.93
C GLU A 472 13.18 45.20 0.05
N GLY A 473 14.00 45.84 -0.79
CA GLY A 473 14.38 47.24 -0.90
C GLY A 473 15.87 47.42 -0.60
N ASP A 474 16.67 47.48 -1.67
CA ASP A 474 17.94 48.19 -1.86
C ASP A 474 19.17 47.99 -0.91
N ASP A 475 20.25 47.53 -1.55
CA ASP A 475 21.56 48.20 -1.69
C ASP A 475 22.77 48.01 -0.75
N LEU A 476 23.93 47.96 -1.46
CA LEU A 476 25.30 48.43 -1.14
C LEU A 476 26.39 47.48 -0.56
N ILE A 477 27.17 46.92 -1.49
CA ILE A 477 28.65 47.04 -1.72
C ILE A 477 29.57 47.41 -0.52
N GLN A 478 30.61 46.60 -0.23
CA GLN A 478 32.06 46.98 -0.34
C GLN A 478 33.07 45.92 0.18
N GLU A 479 33.81 45.38 -0.79
CA GLU A 479 35.26 45.15 -0.91
C GLU A 479 36.26 45.11 0.28
N THR A 480 37.10 44.06 0.21
CA THR A 480 38.59 44.02 0.40
C THR A 480 39.14 44.14 1.84
N THR A 481 40.07 43.31 2.33
CA THR A 481 41.45 43.08 1.85
C THR A 481 42.11 41.94 2.67
N LEU A 482 43.01 41.17 2.05
CA LEU A 482 43.98 40.23 2.67
C LEU A 482 45.21 41.01 3.23
N PRO A 483 46.07 40.44 4.10
CA PRO A 483 47.23 39.68 3.60
C PRO A 483 47.82 38.55 4.48
N ALA A 484 48.28 37.51 3.78
CA ALA A 484 49.60 36.87 3.81
C ALA A 484 50.17 36.11 5.05
N LYS A 485 50.43 34.81 4.78
CA LYS A 485 51.67 34.03 4.97
C LYS A 485 52.20 33.75 6.39
N ARG A 486 52.31 32.45 6.71
CA ARG A 486 53.58 31.83 7.15
C ARG A 486 53.61 30.31 6.90
N ARG A 487 54.64 29.85 6.17
CA ARG A 487 55.10 28.46 6.03
C ARG A 487 55.97 28.06 7.22
N LYS A 488 55.93 26.78 7.63
CA LYS A 488 57.03 25.90 8.10
C LYS A 488 56.43 24.50 8.36
N SER A 489 56.64 23.50 7.49
CA SER A 489 57.75 22.51 7.43
C SER A 489 57.79 21.53 8.61
N ILE A 490 57.37 20.28 8.39
CA ILE A 490 58.19 19.04 8.28
C ILE A 490 58.18 18.21 9.59
N GLY A 491 57.87 16.92 9.43
CA GLY A 491 58.10 15.85 10.39
C GLY A 491 57.65 14.51 9.80
N LYS A 492 58.55 13.85 9.05
CA LYS A 492 58.51 12.41 8.72
C LYS A 492 59.20 11.63 9.84
N ASP A 493 58.76 10.39 10.06
CA ASP A 493 59.53 9.16 10.35
C ASP A 493 58.64 8.23 11.20
N THR A 494 58.05 7.18 10.60
CA THR A 494 58.56 5.81 10.44
C THR A 494 58.75 5.04 11.74
N SER A 495 57.89 4.04 11.93
CA SER A 495 58.26 2.64 12.18
C SER A 495 57.02 1.76 11.94
#